data_AF-A0A9E5GXA4-F1
#
_entry.id   AF-A0A9E5GXA4-F1
#
_cell.length_a   1.000
_cell.length_b   1.000
_cell.length_c   1.000
_cell.angle_alpha   90.00
_cell.angle_beta   90.00
_cell.angle_gamma   90.00
#
_symmetry.space_group_name_H-M   'P 1'
#
loop_
_entity.id
_entity.type
_entity.pdbx_description
1 polymer ?
#
loop_
_entity_poly.entity_id
_entity_poly.type
_entity_poly.pdbx_seq_one_letter_code
_entity_poly.pdbx_strand_id
1 'polypeptide(L)'
;MAITYRNLKGSPLSADELDQNFKELHERLEKLEEYVLTLHQGGVAQITQQGADIIFESAFGDVLGRISLPSLCFRPRGLWVAQRDYLFYDLCLLEGKTYCCKTPHKSGEVFVEDSAKWELIFAAE
;
A
#
# COMPACT_ATOMS: atom_id res chain seq x y z
N MET A 1 43.38 7.27 4.82
CA MET A 1 44.29 7.50 5.97
C MET A 1 43.50 8.11 7.13
N ALA A 2 44.01 8.15 8.36
CA ALA A 2 43.31 8.85 9.45
C ALA A 2 43.61 10.36 9.40
N ILE A 3 42.59 11.20 9.58
CA ILE A 3 42.77 12.65 9.70
C ILE A 3 43.62 12.93 10.95
N THR A 4 44.72 13.65 10.78
CA THR A 4 45.63 13.96 11.88
C THR A 4 45.25 15.30 12.49
N TYR A 5 44.79 15.28 13.73
CA TYR A 5 44.42 16.51 14.44
C TYR A 5 45.60 17.09 15.22
N ARG A 6 45.73 18.41 15.19
CA ARG A 6 46.80 19.15 15.91
C ARG A 6 46.82 18.84 17.41
N ASN A 7 45.65 18.73 18.05
CA ASN A 7 45.52 18.42 19.47
C ASN A 7 46.02 17.01 19.83
N LEU A 8 45.91 16.05 18.91
CA LEU A 8 46.41 14.68 19.08
C LEU A 8 47.91 14.58 18.76
N LYS A 9 48.38 15.34 17.77
CA LYS A 9 49.81 15.39 17.40
C LYS A 9 50.66 16.09 18.46
N GLY A 10 50.11 17.08 19.16
CA GLY A 10 50.81 17.86 20.19
C GLY A 10 51.80 18.91 19.65
N SER A 11 51.99 18.98 18.32
CA SER A 11 52.78 20.00 17.62
C SER A 11 51.95 20.66 16.51
N PRO A 12 52.36 21.82 15.96
CA PRO A 12 51.77 22.34 14.73
C PRO A 12 51.78 21.29 13.60
N LEU A 13 50.73 21.31 12.77
CA LEU A 13 50.66 20.51 11.56
C LEU A 13 51.55 21.16 10.48
N SER A 14 52.22 20.33 9.68
CA SER A 14 52.93 20.82 8.49
C SER A 14 51.94 21.18 7.39
N ALA A 15 52.42 21.93 6.37
CA ALA A 15 51.62 22.22 5.18
C ALA A 15 51.17 20.92 4.48
N ASP A 16 52.07 19.95 4.33
CA ASP A 16 51.75 18.66 3.71
C ASP A 16 50.69 17.87 4.49
N GLU A 17 50.74 17.91 5.83
CA GLU A 17 49.74 17.24 6.68
C GLU A 17 48.37 17.92 6.60
N LEU A 18 48.34 19.26 6.50
CA LEU A 18 47.11 20.00 6.30
C LEU A 18 46.50 19.65 4.93
N ASP A 19 47.30 19.70 3.87
CA ASP A 19 46.84 19.39 2.51
C ASP A 19 46.33 17.95 2.42
N GLN A 20 47.03 17.00 3.05
CA GLN A 20 46.58 15.60 3.09
C GLN A 20 45.28 15.43 3.88
N ASN A 21 45.09 16.16 4.98
CA ASN A 21 43.83 16.16 5.73
C ASN A 21 42.67 16.73 4.90
N PHE A 22 42.90 17.83 4.17
CA PHE A 22 41.88 18.41 3.29
C PHE A 22 41.50 17.47 2.16
N LYS A 23 42.49 16.81 1.54
CA LYS A 23 42.26 15.81 0.50
C LYS A 23 41.44 14.63 1.03
N GLU A 24 41.81 14.08 2.18
CA GLU A 24 41.08 12.97 2.80
C GLU A 24 39.63 13.38 3.18
N LEU A 25 39.43 14.61 3.67
CA LEU A 25 38.09 15.12 3.97
C LEU A 25 37.25 15.27 2.69
N HIS A 26 37.84 15.79 1.62
CA HIS A 26 37.18 15.92 0.33
C HIS A 26 36.76 14.57 -0.24
N GLU A 27 37.67 13.59 -0.28
CA GLU A 27 37.37 12.23 -0.76
C GLU A 27 36.29 11.53 0.08
N ARG A 28 36.25 11.76 1.40
CA ARG A 28 35.18 11.21 2.26
C ARG A 28 33.84 11.88 2.02
N LEU A 29 33.84 13.19 1.83
CA LEU A 29 32.65 13.96 1.53
C LEU A 29 32.08 13.56 0.16
N GLU A 30 32.92 13.42 -0.85
CA GLU A 30 32.54 12.94 -2.18
C GLU A 30 31.87 11.55 -2.11
N LYS A 31 32.45 10.61 -1.35
CA LYS A 31 31.84 9.28 -1.12
C LYS A 31 30.52 9.35 -0.38
N LEU A 32 30.40 10.25 0.61
CA LEU A 32 29.14 10.45 1.33
C LEU A 32 28.09 11.08 0.43
N GLU A 33 28.44 12.03 -0.42
CA GLU A 33 27.53 12.66 -1.37
C GLU A 33 27.08 11.67 -2.44
N GLU A 34 27.97 10.83 -2.98
CA GLU A 34 27.62 9.73 -3.87
C GLU A 34 26.65 8.75 -3.20
N TYR A 35 26.94 8.34 -1.96
CA TYR A 35 26.06 7.47 -1.18
C TYR A 35 24.69 8.12 -0.88
N VAL A 36 24.67 9.40 -0.47
CA VAL A 36 23.44 10.14 -0.17
C VAL A 36 22.61 10.36 -1.43
N LEU A 37 23.21 10.58 -2.60
CA LEU A 37 22.50 10.65 -3.88
C LEU A 37 21.84 9.32 -4.24
N THR A 38 22.46 8.17 -3.92
CA THR A 38 21.82 6.86 -4.09
C THR A 38 20.65 6.63 -3.12
N LEU A 39 20.70 7.17 -1.90
CA LEU A 39 19.57 7.16 -0.95
C LEU A 39 18.39 8.03 -1.40
N HIS A 40 18.65 9.16 -2.08
CA HIS A 40 17.60 10.03 -2.64
C HIS A 40 17.04 9.52 -3.97
N GLN A 41 17.55 8.41 -4.51
CA GLN A 41 16.83 7.58 -5.49
C GLN A 41 15.81 6.63 -4.81
N GLY A 42 15.39 6.94 -3.58
CA GLY A 42 14.27 6.32 -2.87
C GLY A 42 12.90 6.60 -3.50
N GLY A 43 12.83 6.50 -4.83
CA GLY A 43 11.59 6.39 -5.58
C GLY A 43 11.13 4.94 -5.63
N VAL A 44 9.93 4.76 -6.19
CA VAL A 44 9.40 3.43 -6.47
C VAL A 44 10.23 2.80 -7.59
N ALA A 45 11.01 1.76 -7.27
CA ALA A 45 11.74 1.00 -8.27
C ALA A 45 10.91 -0.17 -8.79
N GLN A 46 10.07 -0.75 -7.92
CA GLN A 46 9.23 -1.88 -8.27
C GLN A 46 7.85 -1.74 -7.62
N ILE A 47 6.83 -2.15 -8.38
CA ILE A 47 5.46 -2.27 -7.90
C ILE A 47 5.07 -3.74 -8.04
N THR A 48 4.85 -4.41 -6.92
CA THR A 48 4.49 -5.83 -6.89
C THR A 48 3.05 -5.98 -6.39
N GLN A 49 2.24 -6.74 -7.11
CA GLN A 49 0.91 -7.12 -6.62
C GLN A 49 0.96 -8.51 -5.99
N GLN A 50 0.55 -8.62 -4.73
CA GLN A 50 0.39 -9.86 -4.00
C GLN A 50 -1.07 -9.99 -3.56
N GLY A 51 -1.87 -10.71 -4.35
CA GLY A 51 -3.31 -10.85 -4.11
C GLY A 51 -4.02 -9.50 -4.18
N ALA A 52 -4.62 -9.06 -3.07
CA ALA A 52 -5.29 -7.77 -2.96
C ALA A 52 -4.32 -6.62 -2.65
N ASP A 53 -3.06 -6.90 -2.33
CA ASP A 53 -2.10 -5.87 -1.92
C ASP A 53 -1.20 -5.44 -3.07
N ILE A 54 -0.99 -4.14 -3.18
CA ILE A 54 0.00 -3.52 -4.04
C ILE A 54 1.11 -2.98 -3.14
N ILE A 55 2.32 -3.46 -3.35
CA ILE A 55 3.51 -3.12 -2.56
C ILE A 55 4.43 -2.29 -3.45
N PHE A 56 4.85 -1.14 -2.93
CA PHE A 56 5.82 -0.26 -3.57
C PHE A 56 7.17 -0.49 -2.90
N GLU A 57 8.15 -0.91 -3.68
CA GLU A 57 9.47 -1.28 -3.21
C GLU A 57 10.50 -0.32 -3.81
N SER A 58 11.47 0.10 -2.99
CA SER A 58 12.63 0.85 -3.46
C SER A 58 13.63 -0.08 -4.16
N ALA A 59 14.60 0.49 -4.87
CA ALA A 59 15.65 -0.28 -5.53
C ALA A 59 16.52 -1.09 -4.55
N PHE A 60 16.46 -0.77 -3.25
CA PHE A 60 17.20 -1.43 -2.17
C PHE A 60 16.38 -2.53 -1.47
N GLY A 61 15.14 -2.78 -1.91
CA GLY A 61 14.26 -3.79 -1.32
C GLY A 61 13.47 -3.31 -0.10
N ASP A 62 13.60 -2.03 0.29
CA ASP A 62 12.77 -1.44 1.34
C ASP A 62 11.35 -1.18 0.83
N VAL A 63 10.34 -1.55 1.63
CA VAL A 63 8.93 -1.27 1.31
C VAL A 63 8.61 0.18 1.61
N LEU A 64 8.34 0.96 0.56
CA LEU A 64 7.96 2.37 0.63
C LEU A 64 6.49 2.56 0.98
N GLY A 65 5.64 1.60 0.62
CA GLY A 65 4.21 1.67 0.91
C GLY A 65 3.44 0.43 0.49
N ARG A 66 2.25 0.28 1.06
CA ARG A 66 1.31 -0.80 0.74
C ARG A 66 -0.09 -0.23 0.59
N ILE A 67 -0.78 -0.62 -0.47
CA ILE A 67 -2.19 -0.30 -0.70
C ILE A 67 -2.94 -1.62 -0.81
N SER A 68 -3.99 -1.81 0.00
CA SER A 68 -4.88 -2.96 -0.10
C SER A 68 -6.10 -2.60 -0.95
N LEU A 69 -6.31 -3.34 -2.03
CA LEU A 69 -7.47 -3.18 -2.90
C LEU A 69 -8.73 -3.65 -2.17
N PRO A 70 -9.85 -2.93 -2.30
CA PRO A 70 -11.11 -3.33 -1.70
C PRO A 70 -11.57 -4.65 -2.31
N SER A 71 -11.87 -5.62 -1.45
CA SER A 71 -12.40 -6.92 -1.87
C SER A 71 -13.92 -6.91 -1.81
N LEU A 72 -14.57 -7.31 -2.90
CA LEU A 72 -16.01 -7.54 -2.92
C LEU A 72 -16.34 -8.76 -2.05
N CYS A 73 -17.18 -8.57 -1.04
CA CYS A 73 -17.62 -9.65 -0.16
C CYS A 73 -19.12 -9.85 -0.32
N PHE A 74 -19.49 -10.87 -1.10
CA PHE A 74 -20.89 -11.31 -1.19
C PHE A 74 -21.30 -12.03 0.09
N ARG A 75 -22.50 -11.70 0.58
CA ARG A 75 -23.04 -12.25 1.83
C ARG A 75 -24.29 -13.09 1.51
N PRO A 76 -24.15 -14.41 1.33
CA PRO A 76 -25.32 -15.26 1.10
C PRO A 76 -26.22 -15.27 2.35
N ARG A 77 -27.46 -14.83 2.18
CA ARG A 77 -28.49 -14.81 3.23
C ARG A 77 -29.48 -15.96 3.13
N GLY A 78 -29.44 -16.73 2.04
CA GLY A 78 -30.37 -17.82 1.76
C GLY A 78 -31.65 -17.31 1.11
N LEU A 79 -32.81 -17.84 1.52
CA LEU A 79 -34.11 -17.40 1.02
C LEU A 79 -34.40 -15.94 1.42
N TRP A 80 -35.10 -15.21 0.55
CA TRP A 80 -35.60 -13.88 0.88
C TRP A 80 -36.63 -13.93 2.03
N VAL A 81 -36.57 -12.95 2.92
CA VAL A 81 -37.45 -12.85 4.10
C VAL A 81 -37.96 -11.41 4.21
N ALA A 82 -39.25 -11.25 4.52
CA ALA A 82 -39.89 -9.96 4.78
C ALA A 82 -39.40 -9.33 6.11
N GLN A 83 -39.51 -8.00 6.23
CA GLN A 83 -39.12 -7.24 7.43
C GLN A 83 -37.67 -7.45 7.91
N ARG A 84 -36.76 -7.84 7.02
CA ARG A 84 -35.35 -8.11 7.31
C ARG A 84 -34.46 -7.01 6.78
N ASP A 85 -33.46 -6.63 7.57
CA ASP A 85 -32.43 -5.70 7.11
C ASP A 85 -31.45 -6.40 6.15
N TYR A 86 -31.34 -5.82 4.95
CA TYR A 86 -30.40 -6.22 3.92
C TYR A 86 -29.34 -5.15 3.69
N LEU A 87 -28.09 -5.59 3.61
CA LEU A 87 -26.92 -4.74 3.38
C LEU A 87 -26.41 -4.88 1.93
N PHE A 88 -25.54 -3.96 1.53
CA PHE A 88 -24.85 -4.04 0.24
C PHE A 88 -24.21 -5.41 0.04
N TYR A 89 -24.39 -6.01 -1.14
CA TYR A 89 -23.90 -7.33 -1.50
C TYR A 89 -24.50 -8.52 -0.71
N ASP A 90 -25.59 -8.32 0.02
CA ASP A 90 -26.39 -9.44 0.50
C ASP A 90 -27.06 -10.15 -0.69
N LEU A 91 -26.92 -11.48 -0.74
CA LEU A 91 -27.51 -12.34 -1.77
C LEU A 91 -28.71 -13.09 -1.22
N CYS A 92 -29.83 -13.06 -1.94
CA CYS A 92 -31.08 -13.75 -1.58
C CYS A 92 -31.60 -14.60 -2.73
N LEU A 93 -32.27 -15.69 -2.37
CA LEU A 93 -32.98 -16.58 -3.28
C LEU A 93 -34.49 -16.33 -3.19
N LEU A 94 -35.12 -16.12 -4.33
CA LEU A 94 -36.57 -16.00 -4.46
C LEU A 94 -37.00 -16.72 -5.74
N GLU A 95 -37.88 -17.71 -5.63
CA GLU A 95 -38.47 -18.42 -6.79
C GLU A 95 -37.42 -18.95 -7.80
N GLY A 96 -36.31 -19.52 -7.31
CA GLY A 96 -35.24 -20.05 -8.17
C GLY A 96 -34.31 -18.98 -8.78
N LYS A 97 -34.50 -17.71 -8.42
CA LYS A 97 -33.67 -16.58 -8.85
C LYS A 97 -32.82 -16.07 -7.70
N THR A 98 -31.57 -15.70 -8.00
CA THR A 98 -30.63 -15.10 -7.07
C THR A 98 -30.57 -13.60 -7.29
N TYR A 99 -30.87 -12.84 -6.24
CA TYR A 99 -30.87 -11.39 -6.21
C TYR A 99 -29.76 -10.86 -5.31
N CYS A 100 -29.10 -9.77 -5.73
CA CYS A 100 -28.12 -9.03 -4.96
C CYS A 100 -28.68 -7.68 -4.52
N CYS A 101 -28.51 -7.33 -3.25
CA CYS A 101 -28.94 -6.05 -2.72
C CYS A 101 -27.99 -4.92 -3.19
N LYS A 102 -28.53 -3.96 -3.94
CA LYS A 102 -27.82 -2.76 -4.42
C LYS A 102 -27.93 -1.57 -3.47
N THR A 103 -28.98 -1.53 -2.65
CA THR A 103 -29.23 -0.41 -1.75
C THR A 103 -29.60 -0.97 -0.38
N PRO A 104 -28.85 -0.67 0.69
CA PRO A 104 -29.18 -1.14 2.02
C PRO A 104 -30.58 -0.66 2.42
N HIS A 105 -31.43 -1.59 2.84
CA HIS A 105 -32.82 -1.29 3.24
C HIS A 105 -33.36 -2.40 4.14
N LYS A 106 -34.43 -2.07 4.86
CA LYS A 106 -35.29 -3.08 5.47
C LYS A 106 -36.30 -3.55 4.42
N SER A 107 -36.42 -4.85 4.22
CA SER A 107 -37.38 -5.41 3.27
C SER A 107 -38.81 -5.13 3.70
N GLY A 108 -39.68 -4.83 2.73
CA GLY A 108 -41.12 -4.72 2.90
C GLY A 108 -41.79 -6.07 3.16
N GLU A 109 -43.12 -6.08 3.09
CA GLU A 109 -43.92 -7.31 3.23
C GLU A 109 -43.80 -8.19 1.97
N VAL A 110 -43.58 -7.56 0.81
CA VAL A 110 -43.50 -8.26 -0.48
C VAL A 110 -42.27 -7.79 -1.26
N PHE A 111 -41.56 -8.73 -1.90
CA PHE A 111 -40.34 -8.43 -2.66
C PHE A 111 -40.51 -7.35 -3.75
N VAL A 112 -41.69 -7.30 -4.39
CA VAL A 112 -41.97 -6.37 -5.50
C VAL A 112 -41.82 -4.91 -5.08
N GLU A 113 -42.15 -4.58 -3.83
CA GLU A 113 -42.05 -3.23 -3.26
C GLU A 113 -40.60 -2.71 -3.29
N ASP A 114 -39.64 -3.62 -3.10
CA ASP A 114 -38.22 -3.32 -3.06
C ASP A 114 -37.47 -3.71 -4.33
N SER A 115 -38.15 -4.23 -5.35
CA SER A 115 -37.53 -4.81 -6.56
C SER A 115 -36.45 -3.92 -7.21
N ALA A 116 -36.63 -2.59 -7.21
CA ALA A 116 -35.65 -1.63 -7.71
C ALA A 116 -34.32 -1.62 -6.93
N LYS A 117 -34.34 -2.01 -5.66
CA LYS A 117 -33.17 -2.11 -4.75
C LYS A 117 -32.41 -3.43 -4.93
N TRP A 118 -32.92 -4.34 -5.75
CA TRP A 118 -32.34 -5.65 -6.02
C TRP A 118 -31.84 -5.76 -7.47
N GLU A 119 -30.73 -6.47 -7.67
CA GLU A 119 -30.18 -6.82 -8.97
C GLU A 119 -30.32 -8.32 -9.19
N LEU A 120 -30.83 -8.75 -10.32
CA LEU A 120 -30.88 -10.18 -10.66
C LEU A 120 -29.48 -10.64 -11.10
N ILE A 121 -28.88 -11.56 -10.36
CA ILE A 121 -27.55 -12.11 -10.67
C ILE A 121 -27.66 -13.41 -11.46
N PHE A 122 -28.64 -14.23 -11.12
CA PHE A 122 -28.83 -15.53 -11.73
C PHE A 122 -30.30 -15.93 -11.70
N ALA A 123 -30.77 -16.54 -12.78
CA ALA A 123 -32.07 -17.20 -12.83
C ALA A 123 -31.85 -18.62 -13.34
N ALA A 124 -32.29 -19.61 -12.57
CA ALA A 124 -32.40 -20.96 -13.10
C ALA A 124 -33.58 -20.96 -14.09
N GLU A 125 -33.31 -21.31 -15.35
CA GLU A 125 -34.33 -21.61 -16.37
C GLU A 125 -35.06 -22.92 -16.05
#